data_AF-I3C6L5-F1
#
_entry.id   AF-I3C6L5-F1
#
_cell.length_a   1.000
_cell.length_b   1.000
_cell.length_c   1.000
_cell.angle_alpha   90.00
_cell.angle_beta   90.00
_cell.angle_gamma   90.00
#
_symmetry.space_group_name_H-M   'P 1'
#
loop_
_entity.id
_entity.type
_entity.pdbx_description
1 polymer ?
#
loop_
_entity_poly.entity_id
_entity_poly.type
_entity_poly.pdbx_seq_one_letter_code
_entity_poly.pdbx_strand_id
1 'polypeptide(L)'
;MSKKFNYIYEKLVDDKNDIIGHIAYSIYKQDKIDYITSKKEENLEIKNKILIPFHEISSTASSIEAYKIKAEIVMQAFFENTISEIYSDIEKETKENYTQLIKDTIKPLTSGFWKSFWAGLLSAFIFALVIAAIAFILQFQNSTINVTVDKNKTEKNN
;
A
#
# COMPACT_ATOMS: atom_id res chain seq x y z
N MET A 1 -16.44 61.04 2.69
CA MET A 1 -17.30 59.84 2.76
C MET A 1 -16.55 58.78 3.56
N SER A 2 -17.08 58.36 4.71
CA SER A 2 -16.41 57.37 5.57
C SER A 2 -16.39 56.02 4.84
N LYS A 3 -15.22 55.37 4.76
CA LYS A 3 -15.13 53.98 4.28
C LYS A 3 -15.92 53.10 5.25
N LYS A 4 -17.07 52.59 4.82
CA LYS A 4 -17.83 51.58 5.58
C LYS A 4 -16.98 50.31 5.61
N PHE A 5 -16.34 50.03 6.74
CA PHE A 5 -15.55 48.82 6.92
C PHE A 5 -16.49 47.61 6.97
N ASN A 6 -16.11 46.52 6.30
CA ASN A 6 -16.84 45.26 6.35
C ASN A 6 -16.17 44.34 7.38
N TYR A 7 -16.88 44.02 8.46
CA TYR A 7 -16.44 43.17 9.58
C TYR A 7 -16.75 41.68 9.37
N ILE A 8 -16.89 41.22 8.12
CA ILE A 8 -17.25 39.82 7.83
C ILE A 8 -16.22 38.81 8.35
N TYR A 9 -14.97 39.22 8.52
CA TYR A 9 -13.94 38.35 9.12
C TYR A 9 -14.35 37.91 10.53
N GLU A 10 -14.78 38.84 11.39
CA GLU A 10 -15.23 38.56 12.77
C GLU A 10 -16.52 37.74 12.82
N LYS A 11 -17.25 37.65 11.70
CA LYS A 11 -18.46 36.82 11.57
C LYS A 11 -18.16 35.40 11.07
N LEU A 12 -17.04 35.22 10.40
CA LEU A 12 -16.63 33.94 9.82
C LEU A 12 -15.60 33.22 10.69
N VAL A 13 -14.72 33.95 11.35
CA VAL A 13 -13.60 33.44 12.13
C VAL A 13 -13.82 33.75 13.60
N ASP A 14 -14.05 32.71 14.39
CA ASP A 14 -14.36 32.86 15.82
C ASP A 14 -13.06 33.06 16.64
N ASP A 15 -11.97 32.38 16.28
CA ASP A 15 -10.66 32.54 16.92
C ASP A 15 -9.46 32.26 15.98
N LYS A 16 -8.23 32.41 16.47
CA LYS A 16 -7.02 32.25 15.65
C LYS A 16 -6.80 30.83 15.14
N ASN A 17 -7.29 29.83 15.85
CA ASN A 17 -7.21 28.40 15.54
C ASN A 17 -8.47 27.86 14.84
N ASP A 18 -9.44 28.73 14.53
CA ASP A 18 -10.65 28.36 13.79
C ASP A 18 -10.33 28.11 12.31
N ILE A 19 -9.82 26.91 12.03
CA ILE A 19 -9.44 26.48 10.67
C ILE A 19 -10.63 26.56 9.72
N ILE A 20 -11.82 26.14 10.17
CA ILE A 20 -13.04 26.18 9.35
C ILE A 20 -13.39 27.63 9.02
N GLY A 21 -13.33 28.54 10.00
CA GLY A 21 -13.54 29.97 9.79
C GLY A 21 -12.53 30.58 8.82
N HIS A 22 -11.25 30.23 8.91
CA HIS A 22 -10.21 30.71 7.97
C HIS A 22 -10.43 30.22 6.55
N ILE A 23 -10.86 28.97 6.38
CA ILE A 23 -11.26 28.42 5.08
C ILE A 23 -12.51 29.16 4.57
N ALA A 24 -13.52 29.36 5.42
CA ALA A 24 -14.76 30.08 5.08
C ALA A 24 -14.47 31.53 4.64
N TYR A 25 -13.55 32.22 5.32
CA TYR A 25 -13.10 33.55 4.95
C TYR A 25 -12.34 33.55 3.61
N SER A 26 -11.53 32.53 3.34
CA SER A 26 -10.84 32.37 2.07
C SER A 26 -11.83 32.17 0.92
N ILE A 27 -12.87 31.35 1.13
CA ILE A 27 -13.96 31.15 0.16
C ILE A 27 -14.71 32.46 -0.09
N TYR A 28 -15.05 33.22 0.97
CA TYR A 28 -15.64 34.55 0.82
C TYR A 28 -14.77 35.50 -0.03
N LYS A 29 -13.46 35.48 0.17
CA LYS A 29 -12.53 36.32 -0.62
C LYS A 29 -12.50 35.89 -2.07
N GLN A 30 -12.55 34.60 -2.36
CA GLN A 30 -12.65 34.08 -3.71
C GLN A 30 -13.93 34.58 -4.39
N ASP A 31 -15.09 34.41 -3.75
CA ASP A 31 -16.38 34.90 -4.25
C ASP A 31 -16.34 36.41 -4.53
N LYS A 32 -15.67 37.19 -3.67
CA LYS A 32 -15.51 38.64 -3.88
C LYS A 32 -14.68 38.94 -5.13
N ILE A 33 -13.61 38.18 -5.38
CA ILE A 33 -12.77 38.32 -6.57
C ILE A 33 -13.58 37.96 -7.82
N ASP A 34 -14.35 36.89 -7.77
CA ASP A 34 -15.18 36.42 -8.89
C ASP A 34 -16.30 37.41 -9.21
N TYR A 35 -16.93 37.96 -8.17
CA TYR A 35 -17.92 39.03 -8.30
C TYR A 35 -17.32 40.30 -8.93
N ILE A 36 -16.12 40.72 -8.51
CA ILE A 36 -15.44 41.88 -9.13
C ILE A 36 -15.09 41.57 -10.59
N THR A 37 -14.63 40.35 -10.87
CA THR A 37 -14.16 39.96 -12.20
C THR A 37 -15.31 39.87 -13.20
N SER A 38 -16.44 39.29 -12.81
CA SER A 38 -17.66 39.23 -13.63
C SER A 38 -18.26 40.61 -13.96
N LYS A 39 -17.91 41.65 -13.21
CA LYS A 39 -18.36 43.03 -13.43
C LYS A 39 -17.36 43.93 -14.16
N LYS A 40 -16.13 43.47 -14.42
CA LYS A 40 -15.13 44.25 -15.17
C LYS A 40 -15.44 44.39 -16.66
N GLU A 41 -16.34 43.57 -17.21
CA GLU A 41 -16.83 43.71 -18.60
C GLU A 41 -17.78 44.91 -18.78
N GLU A 42 -18.40 45.40 -17.70
CA GLU A 42 -19.27 46.58 -17.70
C GLU A 42 -18.58 47.76 -16.98
N ASN A 43 -18.04 48.73 -17.74
CA ASN A 43 -17.58 50.06 -17.31
C ASN A 43 -16.82 50.20 -15.96
N LEU A 44 -15.50 50.35 -16.06
CA LEU A 44 -14.49 50.47 -14.99
C LEU A 44 -14.70 51.61 -13.95
N GLU A 45 -15.58 52.57 -14.18
CA GLU A 45 -15.75 53.74 -13.30
C GLU A 45 -16.58 53.49 -12.03
N ILE A 46 -17.29 52.36 -11.91
CA ILE A 46 -18.22 52.11 -10.78
C ILE A 46 -17.59 51.20 -9.70
N LYS A 47 -16.26 51.17 -9.58
CA LYS A 47 -15.53 50.21 -8.74
C LYS A 47 -15.95 50.16 -7.26
N ASN A 48 -16.39 51.29 -6.69
CA ASN A 48 -16.78 51.37 -5.28
C ASN A 48 -18.28 51.17 -5.01
N LYS A 49 -19.17 51.40 -5.98
CA LYS A 49 -20.62 51.13 -5.81
C LYS A 49 -20.96 49.68 -6.17
N ILE A 50 -20.19 49.04 -7.06
CA ILE A 50 -20.37 47.64 -7.47
C ILE A 50 -20.34 46.69 -6.26
N LEU A 51 -19.54 46.97 -5.23
CA LEU A 51 -19.37 46.07 -4.09
C LEU A 51 -20.48 46.16 -3.02
N ILE A 52 -21.34 47.18 -3.06
CA ILE A 52 -22.39 47.35 -2.04
C ILE A 52 -23.38 46.18 -2.06
N PRO A 53 -23.97 45.80 -3.22
CA PRO A 53 -24.88 44.66 -3.29
C PRO A 53 -24.22 43.34 -2.84
N PHE A 54 -22.96 43.13 -3.25
CA PHE A 54 -22.21 41.95 -2.80
C PHE A 54 -22.05 41.92 -1.28
N HIS A 55 -21.65 43.05 -0.68
CA HIS A 55 -21.47 43.14 0.77
C HIS A 55 -22.77 42.94 1.54
N GLU A 56 -23.90 43.41 1.04
CA GLU A 56 -25.21 43.21 1.68
C GLU A 56 -25.62 41.74 1.66
N ILE A 57 -25.48 41.06 0.52
CA ILE A 57 -25.85 39.66 0.37
C ILE A 57 -24.88 38.76 1.16
N SER A 58 -23.58 38.89 0.92
CA SER A 58 -22.53 38.03 1.51
C SER A 58 -22.43 38.15 3.03
N SER A 59 -22.92 39.24 3.62
CA SER A 59 -22.87 39.47 5.08
C SER A 59 -24.17 39.07 5.81
N THR A 60 -25.15 38.48 5.10
CA THR A 60 -26.35 37.90 5.71
C THR A 60 -26.00 36.65 6.53
N ALA A 61 -26.82 36.32 7.53
CA ALA A 61 -26.63 35.12 8.33
C ALA A 61 -26.59 33.84 7.48
N SER A 62 -27.49 33.73 6.50
CA SER A 62 -27.54 32.59 5.58
C SER A 62 -26.28 32.48 4.71
N SER A 63 -25.73 33.59 4.20
CA SER A 63 -24.47 33.54 3.45
C SER A 63 -23.28 33.17 4.33
N ILE A 64 -23.22 33.67 5.57
CA ILE A 64 -22.17 33.32 6.53
C ILE A 64 -22.22 31.82 6.84
N GLU A 65 -23.40 31.29 7.13
CA GLU A 65 -23.61 29.86 7.35
C GLU A 65 -23.23 29.04 6.12
N ALA A 66 -23.62 29.47 4.92
CA ALA A 66 -23.23 28.80 3.68
C ALA A 66 -21.71 28.77 3.48
N TYR A 67 -20.98 29.83 3.85
CA TYR A 67 -19.52 29.84 3.81
C TYR A 67 -18.91 28.85 4.80
N LYS A 68 -19.44 28.77 6.02
CA LYS A 68 -18.99 27.80 7.04
C LYS A 68 -19.25 26.35 6.56
N ILE A 69 -20.44 26.06 6.03
CA ILE A 69 -20.77 24.74 5.47
C ILE A 69 -19.84 24.37 4.30
N LYS A 70 -19.58 25.30 3.36
CA LYS A 70 -18.64 25.03 2.27
C LYS A 70 -17.23 24.74 2.78
N ALA A 71 -16.79 25.45 3.82
CA ALA A 71 -15.50 25.21 4.44
C ALA A 71 -15.42 23.85 5.13
N GLU A 72 -16.48 23.43 5.82
CA GLU A 72 -16.59 22.09 6.42
C GLU A 72 -16.48 20.99 5.35
N ILE A 73 -17.17 21.15 4.23
CA ILE A 73 -17.11 20.19 3.11
C ILE A 73 -15.68 20.10 2.55
N VAL A 74 -15.00 21.23 2.36
CA VAL A 74 -13.60 21.25 1.89
C VAL A 74 -12.68 20.55 2.88
N MET A 75 -12.85 20.81 4.18
CA MET A 75 -12.04 20.20 5.23
C MET A 75 -12.29 18.69 5.33
N GLN A 76 -13.55 18.26 5.23
CA GLN A 76 -13.93 16.85 5.23
C GLN A 76 -13.29 16.12 4.05
N ALA A 77 -13.40 16.69 2.84
CA ALA A 77 -12.78 16.10 1.65
C ALA A 77 -11.25 15.99 1.78
N PHE A 78 -10.60 16.99 2.39
CA PHE A 78 -9.17 16.91 2.70
C PHE A 78 -8.85 15.74 3.64
N PHE A 79 -9.57 15.62 4.76
CA PHE A 79 -9.37 14.53 5.71
C PHE A 79 -9.63 13.15 5.10
N GLU A 80 -10.70 12.98 4.34
CA GLU A 80 -11.02 11.70 3.69
C GLU A 80 -9.90 11.25 2.75
N ASN A 81 -9.35 12.17 1.97
CA ASN A 81 -8.23 11.89 1.06
C ASN A 81 -6.95 11.56 1.82
N THR A 82 -6.58 12.39 2.81
CA THR A 82 -5.33 12.20 3.57
C THR A 82 -5.38 10.95 4.46
N ILE A 83 -6.51 10.66 5.10
CA ILE A 83 -6.66 9.46 5.93
C ILE A 83 -6.58 8.21 5.07
N SER A 84 -7.21 8.20 3.89
CA SER A 84 -7.15 7.09 2.95
C SER A 84 -5.72 6.80 2.49
N GLU A 85 -4.96 7.85 2.15
CA GLU A 85 -3.55 7.75 1.77
C GLU A 85 -2.69 7.23 2.91
N ILE A 86 -2.79 7.83 4.10
CA ILE A 86 -2.05 7.40 5.30
C ILE A 86 -2.38 5.95 5.66
N TYR A 87 -3.65 5.55 5.57
CA TYR A 87 -4.07 4.19 5.87
C TYR A 87 -3.42 3.18 4.92
N SER A 88 -3.44 3.46 3.62
CA SER A 88 -2.79 2.62 2.60
C SER A 88 -1.28 2.49 2.85
N ASP A 89 -0.61 3.59 3.19
CA ASP A 89 0.82 3.59 3.47
C ASP A 89 1.17 2.79 4.73
N ILE A 90 0.41 2.98 5.81
CA ILE A 90 0.57 2.20 7.04
C ILE A 90 0.34 0.71 6.79
N GLU A 91 -0.70 0.34 6.04
CA GLU A 91 -0.99 -1.06 5.72
C GLU A 91 0.17 -1.70 4.95
N LYS A 92 0.68 -0.99 3.93
CA LYS A 92 1.80 -1.45 3.11
C LYS A 92 3.07 -1.61 3.94
N GLU A 93 3.46 -0.59 4.68
CA GLU A 93 4.66 -0.60 5.52
C GLU A 93 4.58 -1.72 6.56
N THR A 94 3.42 -1.86 7.21
CA THR A 94 3.17 -2.91 8.20
C THR A 94 3.31 -4.30 7.59
N LYS A 95 2.73 -4.53 6.41
CA LYS A 95 2.81 -5.82 5.71
C LYS A 95 4.24 -6.15 5.27
N GLU A 96 4.97 -5.17 4.75
CA GLU A 96 6.38 -5.32 4.36
C GLU A 96 7.24 -5.64 5.57
N ASN A 97 7.07 -4.90 6.67
CA ASN A 97 7.79 -5.12 7.93
C ASN A 97 7.51 -6.51 8.51
N TYR A 98 6.24 -6.92 8.62
CA TYR A 98 5.91 -8.27 9.11
C TYR A 98 6.44 -9.37 8.20
N THR A 99 6.35 -9.19 6.88
CA THR A 99 6.90 -10.14 5.92
C THR A 99 8.40 -10.28 6.11
N GLN A 100 9.11 -9.17 6.31
CA GLN A 100 10.54 -9.16 6.51
C GLN A 100 10.93 -9.78 7.87
N LEU A 101 10.22 -9.44 8.95
CA LEU A 101 10.41 -10.03 10.27
C LEU A 101 10.21 -11.55 10.24
N ILE A 102 9.15 -12.03 9.59
CA ILE A 102 8.90 -13.46 9.44
C ILE A 102 10.03 -14.10 8.64
N LYS A 103 10.40 -13.53 7.49
CA LYS A 103 11.51 -14.03 6.65
C LYS A 103 12.81 -14.12 7.46
N ASP A 104 13.18 -13.08 8.18
CA ASP A 104 14.41 -13.04 8.96
C ASP A 104 14.38 -14.02 10.14
N THR A 105 13.22 -14.23 10.74
CA THR A 105 13.03 -15.22 11.82
C THR A 105 13.11 -16.66 11.32
N ILE A 106 12.55 -16.97 10.15
CA ILE A 106 12.54 -18.35 9.61
C ILE A 106 13.77 -18.70 8.77
N LYS A 107 14.50 -17.72 8.25
CA LYS A 107 15.74 -17.90 7.47
C LYS A 107 16.77 -18.82 8.15
N PRO A 108 17.08 -18.67 9.47
CA PRO A 108 17.98 -19.61 10.13
C PRO A 108 17.42 -21.04 10.18
N LEU A 109 16.10 -21.21 10.34
CA LEU A 109 15.45 -22.53 10.41
C LEU A 109 15.45 -23.23 9.05
N THR A 110 15.25 -22.50 7.95
CA THR A 110 15.18 -23.08 6.60
C THR A 110 16.57 -23.36 6.00
N SER A 111 17.59 -22.60 6.39
CA SER A 111 18.97 -22.81 5.89
C SER A 111 19.56 -24.16 6.29
N GLY A 112 19.22 -24.68 7.48
CA GLY A 112 19.64 -26.00 7.95
C GLY A 112 18.83 -27.16 7.36
N PHE A 113 17.60 -26.89 6.88
CA PHE A 113 16.69 -27.91 6.36
C PHE A 113 17.28 -28.65 5.15
N TRP A 114 17.84 -27.93 4.17
CA TRP A 114 18.43 -28.55 2.98
C TRP A 114 19.64 -29.41 3.28
N LYS A 115 20.50 -28.98 4.21
CA LYS A 115 21.66 -29.76 4.65
C LYS A 115 21.23 -31.06 5.33
N SER A 116 20.22 -31.00 6.19
CA SER A 116 19.66 -32.17 6.86
C SER A 116 18.95 -33.12 5.90
N PHE A 117 18.22 -32.58 4.90
CA PHE A 117 17.57 -33.39 3.86
C PHE A 117 18.58 -34.20 3.04
N TRP A 118 19.67 -33.58 2.56
CA TRP A 118 20.71 -34.28 1.80
C TRP A 118 21.48 -35.31 2.64
N ALA A 119 21.76 -35.00 3.91
CA ALA A 119 22.38 -35.96 4.82
C ALA A 119 21.49 -37.18 5.06
N GLY A 120 20.18 -36.97 5.26
CA GLY A 120 19.19 -38.03 5.39
C GLY A 120 19.12 -38.91 4.14
N LEU A 121 19.01 -38.31 2.95
CA LEU A 121 18.95 -39.02 1.68
C LEU A 121 20.21 -39.87 1.43
N LEU A 122 21.40 -39.31 1.69
CA LEU A 122 22.67 -40.03 1.54
C LEU A 122 22.78 -41.19 2.53
N SER A 123 22.36 -40.98 3.78
CA SER A 123 22.37 -42.04 4.80
C SER A 123 21.42 -43.20 4.44
N ALA A 124 20.22 -42.89 3.96
CA ALA A 124 19.25 -43.89 3.50
C ALA A 124 19.78 -44.69 2.30
N PHE A 125 20.44 -44.01 1.36
CA PHE A 125 21.06 -44.66 0.20
C PHE A 125 22.18 -45.63 0.61
N ILE A 126 23.07 -45.21 1.52
CA ILE A 126 24.14 -46.07 2.06
C ILE A 126 23.54 -47.27 2.80
N PHE A 127 22.52 -47.04 3.63
CA PHE A 127 21.85 -48.12 4.36
C PHE A 127 21.19 -49.13 3.41
N ALA A 128 20.54 -48.67 2.36
CA ALA A 128 19.98 -49.54 1.33
C ALA A 128 21.05 -50.38 0.62
N LEU A 129 22.21 -49.80 0.32
CA LEU A 129 23.36 -50.54 -0.24
C LEU A 129 23.87 -51.63 0.71
N VAL A 130 23.95 -51.33 2.01
CA VAL A 130 24.36 -52.32 3.04
C VAL A 130 23.36 -53.47 3.10
N ILE A 131 22.05 -53.17 3.14
CA ILE A 131 21.02 -54.22 3.14
C ILE A 131 21.10 -55.06 1.86
N ALA A 132 21.27 -54.43 0.69
CA ALA A 132 21.39 -55.14 -0.58
C ALA A 132 22.62 -56.07 -0.61
N ALA A 133 23.76 -55.62 -0.09
CA ALA A 133 24.98 -56.42 0.01
C ALA A 133 24.80 -57.63 0.94
N ILE A 134 24.17 -57.44 2.11
CA ILE A 134 23.87 -58.53 3.04
C ILE A 134 22.92 -59.54 2.39
N ALA A 135 21.84 -59.06 1.76
CA ALA A 135 20.88 -59.92 1.06
C ALA A 135 21.55 -60.70 -0.07
N PHE A 136 22.46 -60.07 -0.82
CA PHE A 136 23.25 -60.72 -1.86
C PHE A 136 24.14 -61.83 -1.28
N ILE A 137 24.88 -61.56 -0.20
CA ILE A 137 25.74 -62.56 0.44
C ILE A 137 24.92 -63.75 0.93
N LEU A 138 23.80 -63.51 1.62
CA LEU A 138 22.91 -64.59 2.10
C LEU A 138 22.33 -65.42 0.94
N GLN A 139 21.92 -64.77 -0.14
CA GLN A 139 21.35 -65.45 -1.31
C GLN A 139 22.38 -66.32 -2.03
N PHE A 140 23.64 -65.89 -2.10
CA PHE A 140 24.69 -66.59 -2.84
C PHE A 140 25.58 -67.51 -2.00
N GLN A 141 25.45 -67.52 -0.66
CA GLN A 141 26.23 -68.40 0.23
C GLN A 141 26.06 -69.90 -0.06
N ASN A 142 24.89 -70.32 -0.57
CA ASN A 142 24.60 -71.72 -0.89
C ASN A 142 24.59 -72.01 -2.40
N SER A 143 25.01 -71.05 -3.24
CA SER A 143 24.99 -71.20 -4.69
C SER A 143 26.36 -71.69 -5.19
N THR A 144 26.44 -72.94 -5.65
CA THR A 144 27.60 -73.41 -6.42
C THR A 144 27.57 -72.78 -7.81
N ILE A 145 28.52 -71.88 -8.09
CA ILE A 145 28.67 -71.31 -9.44
C ILE A 145 29.28 -72.39 -10.35
N ASN A 146 28.43 -73.18 -11.00
CA ASN A 146 28.87 -74.11 -12.03
C ASN A 146 29.02 -73.34 -13.35
N VAL A 147 30.25 -72.93 -13.66
CA VAL A 147 30.59 -72.36 -14.97
C VAL A 147 30.76 -73.52 -15.95
N THR A 148 29.69 -73.84 -16.69
CA THR A 148 29.78 -74.79 -17.79
C THR A 148 30.37 -74.07 -19.00
N VAL A 149 31.65 -74.28 -19.28
CA VAL A 149 32.27 -73.84 -20.54
C VAL A 149 31.97 -74.91 -21.58
N ASP A 150 31.03 -74.62 -22.46
CA ASP A 150 30.67 -75.51 -23.56
C ASP A 150 31.83 -75.56 -24.58
N LYS A 151 32.51 -76.69 -24.69
CA LYS A 151 33.43 -76.94 -25.80
C LYS A 151 32.63 -77.53 -26.95
N ASN A 152 32.36 -76.71 -27.96
CA ASN A 152 31.76 -77.12 -29.22
C ASN A 152 32.45 -78.39 -29.76
N LYS A 153 31.67 -79.47 -29.83
CA LYS A 153 32.06 -80.76 -30.40
C LYS A 153 32.07 -80.60 -31.92
N THR A 154 33.24 -80.40 -32.52
CA THR A 154 33.43 -80.53 -33.97
C THR A 154 33.23 -81.99 -34.36
N GLU A 155 32.08 -82.28 -34.96
CA GLU A 155 31.83 -83.50 -35.73
C GLU A 155 32.82 -83.59 -36.89
N LYS A 156 33.51 -84.73 -37.02
CA LYS A 156 33.97 -85.26 -38.30
C LYS A 156 33.87 -86.79 -38.33
N ASN A 157 32.90 -87.24 -39.13
CA ASN A 157 32.70 -88.52 -39.82
C ASN A 157 33.90 -89.48 -39.87
N ASN A 158 33.69 -90.76 -39.51
CA ASN A 158 33.15 -91.83 -40.37
C ASN A 158 32.91 -93.10 -39.54
#